data_AF-A0A1D3RDQ8-F1
#
_entry.id   AF-A0A1D3RDQ8-F1
#
_cell.length_a   1.000
_cell.length_b   1.000
_cell.length_c   1.000
_cell.angle_alpha   90.00
_cell.angle_beta   90.00
_cell.angle_gamma   90.00
#
_symmetry.space_group_name_H-M   'P 1'
#
loop_
_entity.id
_entity.type
_entity.pdbx_description
1 polymer ?
#
loop_
_entity_poly.entity_id
_entity_poly.type
_entity_poly.pdbx_seq_one_letter_code
_entity_poly.pdbx_strand_id
1 'polypeptide(L)'
;MAQNPWYIQKSKALRSSKLEKIINKFNEEYSHLMDIPKFRYIKRALESIFENSGLIINKKTFNVVRIGCIAQLQPMYLNRVEDGISVYLSQFMLKVNHDVEGFSISFSSIKLKEREPKTVNGDPSIMFLKISFKLLILVLKENYRIKVKINDIGPSHMHMDLFGMIEVILMEELSKGFHYDSKRKILVREDIIYSVNDIITFTIKKIAHADDGSNVKLIGYI
;
A
#
# COMPACT_ATOMS: atom_id res chain seq x y z
N MET A 1 -14.34 -7.89 -9.42
CA MET A 1 -15.29 -7.14 -8.56
C MET A 1 -14.99 -5.66 -8.72
N ALA A 2 -16.00 -4.83 -8.91
CA ALA A 2 -15.81 -3.39 -9.08
C ALA A 2 -15.74 -2.67 -7.73
N GLN A 3 -14.93 -1.61 -7.65
CA GLN A 3 -14.99 -0.69 -6.52
C GLN A 3 -16.24 0.18 -6.66
N ASN A 4 -17.13 0.12 -5.67
CA ASN A 4 -18.14 1.16 -5.54
C ASN A 4 -17.50 2.39 -4.89
N PRO A 5 -17.99 3.62 -5.17
CA PRO A 5 -17.41 4.84 -4.63
C PRO A 5 -17.23 4.81 -3.11
N TRP A 6 -16.05 5.23 -2.64
CA TRP A 6 -15.74 5.35 -1.22
C TRP A 6 -15.96 6.77 -0.74
N TYR A 7 -16.83 6.93 0.26
CA TYR A 7 -17.06 8.21 0.91
C TYR A 7 -16.12 8.40 2.09
N ILE A 8 -15.21 9.38 2.00
CA ILE A 8 -14.32 9.74 3.10
C ILE A 8 -15.10 10.47 4.20
N GLN A 9 -15.23 9.83 5.35
CA GLN A 9 -15.86 10.44 6.53
C GLN A 9 -14.85 11.25 7.34
N LYS A 10 -13.59 10.80 7.41
CA LYS A 10 -12.52 11.44 8.18
C LYS A 10 -11.17 10.92 7.74
N SER A 11 -10.16 11.78 7.64
CA SER A 11 -8.76 11.40 7.44
C SER A 11 -7.90 11.94 8.57
N LYS A 12 -6.96 11.13 9.08
CA LYS A 12 -6.05 11.53 10.15
C LYS A 12 -4.65 10.98 9.92
N ALA A 13 -3.66 11.87 10.00
CA ALA A 13 -2.25 11.47 10.00
C ALA A 13 -1.93 10.53 11.17
N LEU A 14 -1.22 9.45 10.84
CA LEU A 14 -0.82 8.41 11.76
C LEU A 14 0.66 8.60 12.13
N ARG A 15 0.93 8.67 13.44
CA ARG A 15 2.30 8.64 13.94
C ARG A 15 2.86 7.23 13.77
N SER A 16 4.11 7.11 13.36
CA SER A 16 4.77 5.81 13.17
C SER A 16 4.71 4.90 14.40
N SER A 17 4.77 5.46 15.61
CA SER A 17 4.61 4.72 16.87
C SER A 17 3.25 4.05 17.07
N LYS A 18 2.26 4.34 16.21
CA LYS A 18 0.94 3.70 16.23
C LYS A 18 0.78 2.62 15.16
N LEU A 19 1.79 2.41 14.30
CA LEU A 19 1.74 1.39 13.25
C LEU A 19 1.61 -0.01 13.86
N GLU A 20 2.41 -0.33 14.88
CA GLU A 20 2.37 -1.62 15.57
C GLU A 20 0.94 -2.00 16.00
N LYS A 21 0.23 -1.06 16.62
CA LYS A 21 -1.16 -1.28 17.04
C LYS A 21 -2.11 -1.58 15.87
N ILE A 22 -1.89 -0.98 14.71
CA ILE A 22 -2.71 -1.27 13.51
C ILE A 22 -2.37 -2.64 12.95
N ILE A 23 -1.08 -3.01 12.95
CA ILE A 23 -0.61 -4.30 12.45
C ILE A 23 -1.14 -5.43 13.32
N ASN A 24 -0.99 -5.32 14.65
CA ASN A 24 -1.51 -6.30 15.59
C ASN A 24 -3.02 -6.43 15.45
N LYS A 25 -3.72 -5.29 15.32
CA LYS A 25 -5.17 -5.29 15.10
C LYS A 25 -5.57 -6.03 13.81
N PHE A 26 -4.85 -5.83 12.70
CA PHE A 26 -5.11 -6.56 11.45
C PHE A 26 -4.85 -8.06 11.62
N ASN A 27 -3.75 -8.43 12.28
CA ASN A 27 -3.41 -9.82 12.53
C ASN A 27 -4.44 -10.53 13.41
N GLU A 28 -4.94 -9.85 14.45
CA GLU A 28 -6.01 -10.34 15.31
C GLU A 28 -7.32 -10.52 14.52
N GLU A 29 -7.78 -9.46 13.84
CA GLU A 29 -9.08 -9.45 13.13
C GLU A 29 -9.14 -10.45 11.96
N TYR A 30 -8.01 -10.79 11.33
CA TYR A 30 -8.00 -11.57 10.08
C TYR A 30 -7.12 -12.82 10.11
N SER A 31 -6.71 -13.29 11.30
CA SER A 31 -5.90 -14.51 11.46
C SER A 31 -6.53 -15.74 10.79
N HIS A 32 -7.86 -15.85 10.83
CA HIS A 32 -8.63 -16.95 10.24
C HIS A 32 -8.74 -16.91 8.71
N LEU A 33 -8.35 -15.80 8.07
CA LEU A 33 -8.39 -15.62 6.61
C LEU A 33 -6.99 -15.76 5.96
N MET A 34 -5.98 -16.20 6.71
CA MET A 34 -4.59 -16.29 6.25
C MET A 34 -4.35 -17.44 5.26
N ASP A 35 -5.30 -18.35 5.08
CA ASP A 35 -5.31 -19.31 3.97
C ASP A 35 -5.48 -18.60 2.62
N ILE A 36 -6.20 -17.48 2.59
CA ILE A 36 -6.38 -16.64 1.41
C ILE A 36 -5.07 -15.88 1.10
N PRO A 37 -4.45 -16.08 -0.09
CA PRO A 37 -3.15 -15.46 -0.42
C PRO A 37 -3.11 -13.94 -0.28
N LYS A 38 -4.22 -13.25 -0.61
CA LYS A 38 -4.30 -11.79 -0.53
C LYS A 38 -4.08 -11.27 0.89
N PHE A 39 -4.62 -11.94 1.91
CA PHE A 39 -4.40 -11.56 3.31
C PHE A 39 -2.95 -11.79 3.75
N ARG A 40 -2.31 -12.87 3.29
CA ARG A 40 -0.87 -13.09 3.54
C ARG A 40 0.00 -12.00 2.92
N TYR A 41 -0.33 -11.55 1.71
CA TYR A 41 0.41 -10.44 1.08
C TYR A 41 0.24 -9.14 1.85
N ILE A 42 -0.99 -8.81 2.29
CA ILE A 42 -1.23 -7.63 3.13
C ILE A 42 -0.46 -7.71 4.45
N LYS A 43 -0.46 -8.88 5.10
CA LYS A 43 0.30 -9.11 6.33
C LYS A 43 1.80 -8.87 6.12
N ARG A 44 2.39 -9.47 5.08
CA ARG A 44 3.81 -9.28 4.75
C ARG A 44 4.16 -7.81 4.45
N ALA A 45 3.28 -7.12 3.75
CA ALA A 45 3.40 -5.68 3.51
C ALA A 45 3.44 -4.87 4.81
N LEU A 46 2.53 -5.18 5.75
CA LEU A 46 2.49 -4.56 7.07
C LEU A 46 3.75 -4.85 7.90
N GLU A 47 4.22 -6.10 7.91
CA GLU A 47 5.46 -6.51 8.58
C GLU A 47 6.67 -5.77 8.00
N SER A 48 6.78 -5.71 6.67
CA SER A 48 7.86 -4.99 5.99
C SER A 48 7.86 -3.49 6.31
N ILE A 49 6.68 -2.84 6.38
CA ILE A 49 6.58 -1.44 6.82
C ILE A 49 7.10 -1.26 8.25
N PHE A 50 6.80 -2.20 9.14
CA PHE A 50 7.20 -2.14 10.54
C PHE A 50 8.71 -2.29 10.72
N GLU A 51 9.28 -3.33 10.11
CA GLU A 51 10.72 -3.61 10.11
C GLU A 51 11.52 -2.45 9.52
N ASN A 52 10.97 -1.80 8.50
CA ASN A 52 11.60 -0.68 7.81
C ASN A 52 11.04 0.69 8.24
N SER A 53 10.45 0.79 9.44
CA SER A 53 9.85 2.03 9.95
C SER A 53 10.82 3.21 10.06
N GLY A 54 12.14 2.95 10.10
CA GLY A 54 13.20 3.95 10.00
C GLY A 54 13.27 4.68 8.65
N LEU A 55 12.64 4.15 7.60
CA LEU A 55 12.51 4.81 6.30
C LEU A 55 11.43 5.91 6.28
N ILE A 56 10.64 6.04 7.35
CA ILE A 56 9.58 7.03 7.44
C ILE A 56 10.16 8.40 7.77
N ILE A 57 10.16 9.31 6.80
CA ILE A 57 10.64 10.69 7.01
C ILE A 57 9.56 11.61 7.60
N ASN A 58 8.29 11.46 7.17
CA ASN A 58 7.24 12.45 7.44
C ASN A 58 6.16 11.90 8.38
N LYS A 59 5.71 12.71 9.33
CA LYS A 59 4.53 12.41 10.19
C LYS A 59 3.24 12.21 9.38
N LYS A 60 3.19 12.66 8.13
CA LYS A 60 2.08 12.52 7.20
C LYS A 60 2.26 11.38 6.18
N THR A 61 3.29 10.55 6.32
CA THR A 61 3.52 9.41 5.41
C THR A 61 2.38 8.40 5.47
N PHE A 62 1.82 8.16 6.66
CA PHE A 62 0.65 7.28 6.82
C PHE A 62 -0.56 8.05 7.30
N ASN A 63 -1.72 7.72 6.76
CA ASN A 63 -3.00 8.21 7.25
C ASN A 63 -3.92 7.02 7.58
N VAL A 64 -4.78 7.22 8.58
CA VAL A 64 -5.95 6.36 8.79
C VAL A 64 -7.18 7.12 8.32
N VAL A 65 -7.87 6.56 7.34
CA VAL A 65 -9.07 7.13 6.72
C VAL A 65 -10.28 6.31 7.15
N ARG A 66 -11.33 6.97 7.61
CA ARG A 66 -12.63 6.35 7.89
C ARG A 66 -13.47 6.45 6.62
N ILE A 67 -13.86 5.30 6.09
CA ILE A 67 -14.60 5.18 4.84
C ILE A 67 -16.01 4.68 5.14
N GLY A 68 -16.99 5.21 4.42
CA GLY A 68 -18.29 4.58 4.21
C GLY A 68 -18.45 4.20 2.74
N CYS A 69 -18.95 3.01 2.44
CA CYS A 69 -19.20 2.58 1.07
C CYS A 69 -20.30 1.53 0.99
N ILE A 70 -20.68 1.18 -0.24
CA ILE A 70 -21.50 0.01 -0.53
C ILE A 70 -20.56 -1.10 -0.95
N ALA A 71 -20.51 -2.20 -0.22
CA ALA A 71 -19.67 -3.35 -0.52
C ALA A 71 -20.48 -4.45 -1.20
N GLN A 72 -19.83 -5.16 -2.12
CA GLN A 72 -20.40 -6.34 -2.76
C GLN A 72 -20.19 -7.58 -1.88
N LEU A 73 -21.23 -8.40 -1.75
CA LEU A 73 -21.23 -9.65 -1.00
C LEU A 73 -21.67 -10.78 -1.94
N GLN A 74 -20.86 -11.83 -2.04
CA GLN A 74 -21.23 -13.03 -2.78
C GLN A 74 -22.14 -13.93 -1.92
N PRO A 75 -23.11 -14.64 -2.51
CA PRO A 75 -24.05 -15.54 -1.81
C PRO A 75 -23.40 -16.54 -0.87
N MET A 76 -22.24 -17.08 -1.25
CA MET A 76 -21.53 -18.07 -0.43
C MET A 76 -21.12 -17.54 0.96
N TYR A 77 -21.07 -16.21 1.14
CA TYR A 77 -20.73 -15.55 2.39
C TYR A 77 -21.95 -15.09 3.20
N LEU A 78 -23.18 -15.48 2.85
CA LEU A 78 -24.39 -15.11 3.62
C LEU A 78 -24.30 -15.51 5.10
N ASN A 79 -23.73 -16.68 5.38
CA ASN A 79 -23.55 -17.16 6.76
C ASN A 79 -22.28 -16.60 7.43
N ARG A 80 -21.46 -15.84 6.69
CA ARG A 80 -20.19 -15.25 7.14
C ARG A 80 -19.97 -13.90 6.48
N VAL A 81 -20.90 -12.98 6.71
CA VAL A 81 -20.96 -11.69 6.00
C VAL A 81 -19.65 -10.90 6.17
N GLU A 82 -19.11 -10.83 7.39
CA GLU A 82 -17.88 -10.10 7.66
C GLU A 82 -16.68 -10.64 6.87
N ASP A 83 -16.57 -11.96 6.71
CA ASP A 83 -15.52 -12.58 5.89
C ASP A 83 -15.70 -12.22 4.41
N GLY A 84 -16.93 -12.29 3.89
CA GLY A 84 -17.23 -11.90 2.50
C GLY A 84 -16.91 -10.44 2.20
N ILE A 85 -17.24 -9.54 3.14
CA ILE A 85 -16.87 -8.13 3.05
C ILE A 85 -15.35 -7.94 3.14
N SER A 86 -14.67 -8.71 4.00
CA SER A 86 -13.21 -8.66 4.12
C SER A 86 -12.53 -9.12 2.83
N VAL A 87 -13.04 -10.19 2.20
CA VAL A 87 -12.58 -10.67 0.89
C VAL A 87 -12.79 -9.60 -0.18
N TYR A 88 -13.97 -8.96 -0.21
CA TYR A 88 -14.23 -7.82 -1.10
C TYR A 88 -13.22 -6.69 -0.91
N LEU A 89 -13.03 -6.21 0.33
CA LEU A 89 -12.13 -5.09 0.63
C LEU A 89 -10.67 -5.43 0.33
N SER A 90 -10.25 -6.69 0.53
CA SER A 90 -8.88 -7.13 0.25
C SER A 90 -8.45 -6.91 -1.19
N GLN A 91 -9.38 -6.91 -2.15
CA GLN A 91 -9.10 -6.70 -3.57
C GLN A 91 -8.55 -5.30 -3.87
N PHE A 92 -8.84 -4.32 -3.01
CA PHE A 92 -8.40 -2.93 -3.16
C PHE A 92 -7.15 -2.60 -2.35
N MET A 93 -6.59 -3.58 -1.63
CA MET A 93 -5.36 -3.39 -0.86
C MET A 93 -4.13 -3.61 -1.74
N LEU A 94 -3.04 -2.94 -1.36
CA LEU A 94 -1.77 -2.84 -2.08
C LEU A 94 -1.94 -2.22 -3.48
N LYS A 95 -2.79 -1.19 -3.56
CA LYS A 95 -3.11 -0.46 -4.79
C LYS A 95 -3.28 1.03 -4.51
N VAL A 96 -2.98 1.87 -5.49
CA VAL A 96 -3.42 3.28 -5.48
C VAL A 96 -4.94 3.31 -5.53
N ASN A 97 -5.53 4.15 -4.67
CA ASN A 97 -6.96 4.36 -4.64
C ASN A 97 -7.24 5.87 -4.76
N HIS A 98 -7.93 6.24 -5.83
CA HIS A 98 -8.20 7.63 -6.19
C HIS A 98 -9.15 8.33 -5.22
N ASP A 99 -10.11 7.60 -4.63
CA ASP A 99 -11.06 8.16 -3.66
C ASP A 99 -10.35 8.66 -2.39
N VAL A 100 -9.17 8.12 -2.05
CA VAL A 100 -8.41 8.45 -0.84
C VAL A 100 -7.06 9.12 -1.11
N GLU A 101 -6.75 9.43 -2.38
CA GLU A 101 -5.46 9.99 -2.83
C GLU A 101 -4.23 9.31 -2.21
N GLY A 102 -4.22 7.97 -2.19
CA GLY A 102 -3.14 7.23 -1.53
C GLY A 102 -3.07 5.76 -1.89
N PHE A 103 -1.99 5.13 -1.46
CA PHE A 103 -1.78 3.70 -1.60
C PHE A 103 -2.44 2.97 -0.43
N SER A 104 -3.49 2.19 -0.71
CA SER A 104 -4.23 1.42 0.27
C SER A 104 -3.39 0.24 0.76
N ILE A 105 -3.19 0.09 2.07
CA ILE A 105 -2.36 -0.98 2.64
C ILE A 105 -3.22 -2.04 3.30
N SER A 106 -4.03 -1.63 4.28
CA SER A 106 -4.86 -2.54 5.06
C SER A 106 -6.13 -1.85 5.53
N PHE A 107 -7.10 -2.65 5.96
CA PHE A 107 -8.35 -2.17 6.54
C PHE A 107 -8.59 -2.83 7.91
N SER A 108 -9.48 -2.26 8.70
CA SER A 108 -9.89 -2.82 10.00
C SER A 108 -11.22 -2.23 10.44
N SER A 109 -11.76 -2.75 11.54
CA SER A 109 -12.94 -2.17 12.23
C SER A 109 -14.15 -2.03 11.30
N ILE A 110 -14.43 -3.05 10.48
CA ILE A 110 -15.61 -3.09 9.61
C ILE A 110 -16.86 -3.00 10.48
N LYS A 111 -17.83 -2.19 10.06
CA LYS A 111 -19.15 -2.06 10.68
C LYS A 111 -20.21 -2.10 9.61
N LEU A 112 -21.13 -3.05 9.73
CA LEU A 112 -22.33 -3.11 8.91
C LEU A 112 -23.27 -1.95 9.29
N LYS A 113 -23.87 -1.30 8.29
CA LYS A 113 -24.84 -0.22 8.48
C LYS A 113 -26.28 -0.68 8.26
N GLU A 114 -26.45 -1.87 7.72
CA GLU A 114 -27.72 -2.49 7.40
C GLU A 114 -27.66 -3.94 7.90
N ARG A 115 -28.80 -4.52 8.28
CA ARG A 115 -28.88 -5.89 8.79
C ARG A 115 -28.85 -6.94 7.67
N GLU A 116 -29.44 -6.60 6.53
CA GLU A 116 -29.63 -7.53 5.41
C GLU A 116 -29.05 -6.96 4.12
N PRO A 117 -28.41 -7.81 3.29
CA PRO A 117 -27.86 -7.40 2.01
C PRO A 117 -28.98 -7.20 0.99
N LYS A 118 -28.84 -6.22 0.09
CA LYS A 118 -29.81 -5.92 -0.96
C LYS A 118 -29.37 -6.52 -2.28
N THR A 119 -30.31 -7.08 -3.04
CA THR A 119 -30.09 -7.55 -4.41
C THR A 119 -30.46 -6.45 -5.42
N VAL A 120 -29.88 -6.51 -6.60
CA VAL A 120 -30.27 -5.64 -7.72
C VAL A 120 -31.24 -6.44 -8.60
N ASN A 121 -32.43 -5.89 -8.84
CA ASN A 121 -33.47 -6.52 -9.67
C ASN A 121 -33.84 -7.96 -9.26
N GLY A 122 -33.67 -8.31 -7.97
CA GLY A 122 -33.95 -9.64 -7.46
C GLY A 122 -32.90 -10.71 -7.79
N ASP A 123 -31.79 -10.36 -8.45
CA ASP A 123 -30.70 -11.30 -8.72
C ASP A 123 -29.85 -11.52 -7.44
N PRO A 124 -29.85 -12.73 -6.86
CA PRO A 124 -29.06 -13.02 -5.68
C PRO A 124 -27.57 -13.17 -5.98
N SER A 125 -27.14 -13.26 -7.25
CA SER A 125 -25.74 -13.56 -7.63
C SER A 125 -24.72 -12.61 -7.01
N ILE A 126 -25.11 -11.33 -6.83
CA ILE A 126 -24.32 -10.30 -6.16
C ILE A 126 -25.27 -9.48 -5.29
N MET A 127 -24.95 -9.40 -4.01
CA MET A 127 -25.69 -8.56 -3.07
C MET A 127 -24.84 -7.39 -2.59
N PHE A 128 -25.49 -6.39 -2.00
CA PHE A 128 -24.85 -5.13 -1.62
C PHE A 128 -25.18 -4.76 -0.17
N LEU A 129 -24.16 -4.30 0.57
CA LEU A 129 -24.29 -3.85 1.95
C LEU A 129 -23.63 -2.51 2.16
N LYS A 130 -24.31 -1.59 2.85
CA LYS A 130 -23.65 -0.40 3.36
C LYS A 130 -22.75 -0.76 4.53
N ILE A 131 -21.48 -0.35 4.44
CA ILE A 131 -20.48 -0.58 5.48
C ILE A 131 -19.74 0.71 5.82
N SER A 132 -19.06 0.69 6.96
CA SER A 132 -17.97 1.62 7.24
C SER A 132 -16.76 0.89 7.80
N PHE A 133 -15.57 1.35 7.48
CA PHE A 133 -14.32 0.73 7.95
C PHE A 133 -13.22 1.79 8.12
N LYS A 134 -12.09 1.39 8.71
CA LYS A 134 -10.87 2.19 8.76
C LYS A 134 -9.88 1.63 7.76
N LEU A 135 -9.31 2.50 6.94
CA LEU A 135 -8.30 2.20 5.95
C LEU A 135 -6.96 2.81 6.38
N LEU A 136 -5.90 2.01 6.39
CA LEU A 136 -4.52 2.50 6.46
C LEU A 136 -4.04 2.79 5.04
N ILE A 137 -3.61 4.02 4.80
CA ILE A 137 -3.01 4.43 3.52
C ILE A 137 -1.59 4.95 3.72
N LEU A 138 -0.76 4.71 2.70
CA LEU A 138 0.52 5.37 2.50
C LEU A 138 0.31 6.53 1.53
N VAL A 139 0.64 7.75 1.98
CA VAL A 139 0.49 8.99 1.22
C VAL A 139 1.75 9.22 0.41
N LEU A 140 1.64 9.10 -0.90
CA LEU A 140 2.71 9.33 -1.87
C LEU A 140 2.29 10.54 -2.70
N LYS A 141 3.14 11.57 -2.75
CA LYS A 141 2.89 12.80 -3.52
C LYS A 141 4.17 13.25 -4.22
N GLU A 142 4.00 13.94 -5.34
CA GLU A 142 5.12 14.58 -6.02
C GLU A 142 5.84 15.58 -5.11
N ASN A 143 7.15 15.71 -5.30
CA ASN A 143 8.09 16.50 -4.51
C ASN A 143 8.24 16.05 -3.05
N TYR A 144 7.66 14.92 -2.65
CA TYR A 144 7.93 14.36 -1.33
C TYR A 144 9.30 13.69 -1.31
N ARG A 145 10.03 13.92 -0.20
CA ARG A 145 11.24 13.18 0.13
C ARG A 145 10.88 11.93 0.93
N ILE A 146 11.41 10.79 0.51
CA ILE A 146 11.30 9.49 1.18
C ILE A 146 12.69 8.89 1.36
N LYS A 147 12.82 7.96 2.31
CA LYS A 147 14.02 7.12 2.40
C LYS A 147 13.71 5.81 1.71
N VAL A 148 14.63 5.35 0.87
CA VAL A 148 14.52 4.09 0.15
C VAL A 148 15.78 3.29 0.37
N LYS A 149 15.64 1.97 0.35
CA LYS A 149 16.74 1.04 0.51
C LYS A 149 17.20 0.59 -0.88
N ILE A 150 18.51 0.57 -1.10
CA ILE A 150 19.09 -0.05 -2.28
C ILE A 150 19.10 -1.57 -2.07
N ASN A 151 18.40 -2.30 -2.92
CA ASN A 151 18.27 -3.75 -2.80
C ASN A 151 19.20 -4.51 -3.74
N ASP A 152 19.45 -3.95 -4.92
CA ASP A 152 20.34 -4.53 -5.90
C ASP A 152 21.02 -3.44 -6.75
N ILE A 153 22.23 -3.70 -7.18
CA ILE A 153 23.03 -2.82 -8.01
C ILE A 153 23.64 -3.62 -9.14
N GLY A 154 23.54 -3.11 -10.37
CA GLY A 154 24.27 -3.60 -11.52
C GLY A 154 24.84 -2.49 -12.39
N PRO A 155 25.49 -2.86 -13.51
CA PRO A 155 26.15 -1.91 -14.40
C PRO A 155 25.23 -0.83 -14.97
N SER A 156 23.94 -1.13 -15.13
CA SER A 156 22.94 -0.24 -15.74
C SER A 156 21.71 -0.01 -14.86
N HIS A 157 21.73 -0.47 -13.60
CA HIS A 157 20.57 -0.35 -12.73
C HIS A 157 20.95 -0.21 -11.25
N MET A 158 20.10 0.52 -10.54
CA MET A 158 20.05 0.55 -9.08
C MET A 158 18.60 0.24 -8.71
N HIS A 159 18.35 -0.99 -8.26
CA HIS A 159 17.01 -1.39 -7.86
C HIS A 159 16.78 -0.98 -6.41
N MET A 160 15.74 -0.18 -6.22
CA MET A 160 15.31 0.30 -4.92
C MET A 160 13.83 0.02 -4.76
N ASP A 161 13.41 -0.16 -3.51
CA ASP A 161 12.00 -0.18 -3.18
C ASP A 161 11.70 0.63 -1.92
N LEU A 162 10.42 0.94 -1.78
CA LEU A 162 9.83 1.46 -0.57
C LEU A 162 9.07 0.32 0.12
N PHE A 163 9.57 -0.08 1.29
CA PHE A 163 9.00 -1.11 2.17
C PHE A 163 8.80 -2.48 1.51
N GLY A 164 9.62 -2.88 0.53
CA GLY A 164 9.49 -4.15 -0.19
C GLY A 164 8.25 -4.27 -1.06
N MET A 165 7.54 -3.16 -1.32
CA MET A 165 6.23 -3.16 -2.00
C MET A 165 6.18 -2.31 -3.25
N ILE A 166 6.85 -1.16 -3.24
CA ILE A 166 6.72 -0.15 -4.30
C ILE A 166 8.10 0.07 -4.90
N GLU A 167 8.21 -0.22 -6.19
CA GLU A 167 9.46 -0.06 -6.92
C GLU A 167 9.82 1.44 -7.04
N VAL A 168 11.09 1.75 -6.83
CA VAL A 168 11.63 3.12 -6.91
C VAL A 168 12.66 3.15 -8.03
N ILE A 169 12.43 4.05 -8.99
CA ILE A 169 13.17 4.15 -10.25
C ILE A 169 13.83 5.53 -10.35
N LEU A 170 15.14 5.55 -10.63
CA LEU A 170 15.86 6.78 -10.95
C LEU A 170 15.48 7.27 -12.35
N MET A 171 15.28 8.57 -12.51
CA MET A 171 15.13 9.19 -13.82
C MET A 171 16.39 8.96 -14.66
N GLU A 172 16.21 8.53 -15.91
CA GLU A 172 17.31 8.16 -16.83
C GLU A 172 18.33 9.30 -17.05
N GLU A 173 17.89 10.55 -17.01
CA GLU A 173 18.76 11.71 -17.20
C GLU A 173 19.84 11.80 -16.12
N LEU A 174 19.60 11.23 -14.94
CA LEU A 174 20.50 11.24 -13.81
C LEU A 174 21.38 9.99 -13.71
N SER A 175 21.11 8.95 -14.50
CA SER A 175 21.95 7.74 -14.54
C SER A 175 23.30 7.99 -15.22
N LYS A 176 23.39 9.02 -16.06
CA LYS A 176 24.61 9.39 -16.82
C LYS A 176 25.82 9.78 -15.97
N GLY A 177 25.61 10.11 -14.69
CA GLY A 177 26.68 10.46 -13.75
C GLY A 177 27.21 9.30 -12.92
N PHE A 178 26.67 8.09 -13.07
CA PHE A 178 27.06 6.94 -12.26
C PHE A 178 28.15 6.11 -12.95
N HIS A 179 29.13 5.69 -12.15
CA HIS A 179 30.15 4.72 -12.52
C HIS A 179 29.99 3.45 -11.69
N TYR A 180 29.91 2.30 -12.33
CA TYR A 180 29.82 1.00 -11.65
C TYR A 180 31.21 0.37 -11.46
N ASP A 181 31.60 0.12 -10.21
CA ASP A 181 32.78 -0.67 -9.88
C ASP A 181 32.37 -2.13 -9.72
N SER A 182 32.70 -2.96 -10.71
CA SER A 182 32.35 -4.38 -10.75
C SER A 182 33.06 -5.24 -9.71
N LYS A 183 34.25 -4.81 -9.23
CA LYS A 183 35.00 -5.56 -8.21
C LYS A 183 34.34 -5.41 -6.85
N ARG A 184 33.85 -4.21 -6.55
CA ARG A 184 33.20 -3.89 -5.28
C ARG A 184 31.68 -4.03 -5.32
N LYS A 185 31.08 -4.13 -6.52
CA LYS A 185 29.64 -4.14 -6.77
C LYS A 185 28.94 -2.90 -6.20
N ILE A 186 29.53 -1.74 -6.45
CA ILE A 186 29.05 -0.44 -5.99
C ILE A 186 28.82 0.51 -7.17
N LEU A 187 27.96 1.49 -6.97
CA LEU A 187 27.80 2.64 -7.87
C LEU A 187 28.47 3.86 -7.23
N VAL A 188 29.17 4.65 -8.03
CA VAL A 188 29.83 5.89 -7.61
C VAL A 188 29.31 7.04 -8.43
N ARG A 189 28.96 8.15 -7.78
CA ARG A 189 28.59 9.40 -8.46
C ARG A 189 29.12 10.58 -7.63
N GLU A 190 29.87 11.48 -8.26
CA GLU A 190 30.37 12.70 -7.61
C GLU A 190 31.02 12.41 -6.24
N ASP A 191 31.88 11.38 -6.19
CA ASP A 191 32.56 10.83 -5.01
C ASP A 191 31.68 10.18 -3.92
N ILE A 192 30.36 10.11 -4.13
CA ILE A 192 29.44 9.37 -3.27
C ILE A 192 29.40 7.92 -3.72
N ILE A 193 29.61 7.00 -2.77
CA ILE A 193 29.51 5.56 -2.96
C ILE A 193 28.12 5.09 -2.55
N TYR A 194 27.49 4.30 -3.42
CA TYR A 194 26.22 3.63 -3.21
C TYR A 194 26.42 2.13 -3.25
N SER A 195 25.98 1.45 -2.19
CA SER A 195 26.09 0.01 -1.97
C SER A 195 24.73 -0.61 -1.67
N VAL A 196 24.64 -1.92 -1.86
CA VAL A 196 23.45 -2.68 -1.44
C VAL A 196 23.24 -2.52 0.07
N ASN A 197 21.99 -2.33 0.47
CA ASN A 197 21.49 -1.99 1.80
C ASN A 197 21.65 -0.53 2.25
N ASP A 198 22.30 0.32 1.45
CA ASP A 198 22.33 1.74 1.78
C ASP A 198 20.92 2.34 1.78
N ILE A 199 20.69 3.24 2.72
CA ILE A 199 19.43 4.00 2.83
C ILE A 199 19.70 5.41 2.34
N ILE A 200 19.03 5.78 1.25
CA ILE A 200 19.23 7.07 0.59
C ILE A 200 17.96 7.91 0.63
N THR A 201 18.13 9.22 0.60
CA THR A 201 17.00 10.14 0.43
C THR A 201 16.65 10.21 -1.04
N PHE A 202 15.37 10.08 -1.37
CA PHE A 202 14.85 10.12 -2.72
C PHE A 202 13.69 11.10 -2.80
N THR A 203 13.68 11.95 -3.82
CA THR A 203 12.60 12.88 -4.11
C THR A 203 11.71 12.31 -5.21
N ILE A 204 10.43 12.11 -4.89
CA ILE A 204 9.43 11.61 -5.83
C ILE A 204 9.14 12.71 -6.85
N LYS A 205 9.36 12.45 -8.15
CA LYS A 205 8.99 13.37 -9.22
C LYS A 205 7.65 12.99 -9.86
N LYS A 206 7.40 11.70 -10.01
CA LYS A 206 6.19 11.14 -10.62
C LYS A 206 5.83 9.82 -9.93
N ILE A 207 4.53 9.57 -9.83
CA ILE A 207 3.97 8.29 -9.38
C ILE A 207 3.31 7.65 -10.59
N ALA A 208 3.73 6.44 -10.95
CA ALA A 208 3.14 5.66 -12.02
C ALA A 208 2.48 4.40 -11.44
N HIS A 209 1.40 3.95 -12.04
CA HIS A 209 0.69 2.73 -11.67
C HIS A 209 -0.13 2.25 -12.87
N ALA A 210 -0.55 0.99 -12.85
CA ALA A 210 -1.52 0.47 -13.82
C ALA A 210 -2.92 1.09 -13.58
N ASP A 211 -3.81 0.98 -14.56
CA ASP A 211 -5.17 1.57 -14.49
C ASP A 211 -5.99 1.05 -13.30
N ASP A 212 -5.73 -0.17 -12.84
CA ASP A 212 -6.38 -0.76 -11.67
C ASP A 212 -5.74 -0.34 -10.34
N GLY A 213 -4.74 0.55 -10.36
CA GLY A 213 -3.97 1.03 -9.22
C GLY A 213 -2.81 0.13 -8.78
N SER A 214 -2.57 -1.01 -9.45
CA SER A 214 -1.46 -1.92 -9.13
C SER A 214 -0.13 -1.48 -9.78
N ASN A 215 0.94 -2.26 -9.59
CA ASN A 215 2.27 -2.03 -10.19
C ASN A 215 2.79 -0.59 -9.99
N VAL A 216 2.70 -0.12 -8.75
CA VAL A 216 3.06 1.25 -8.39
C VAL A 216 4.57 1.42 -8.46
N LYS A 217 5.00 2.48 -9.14
CA LYS A 217 6.40 2.87 -9.33
C LYS A 217 6.58 4.33 -8.94
N LEU A 218 7.61 4.62 -8.16
CA LEU A 218 8.03 5.98 -7.82
C LEU A 218 9.21 6.36 -8.70
N ILE A 219 9.02 7.36 -9.55
CA ILE A 219 10.05 7.85 -10.47
C ILE A 219 10.56 9.19 -9.95
N GLY A 220 11.87 9.36 -9.90
CA GLY A 220 12.47 10.53 -9.26
C GLY A 220 13.99 10.49 -9.18
N TYR A 221 14.52 11.13 -8.15
CA TYR A 221 15.95 11.41 -8.04
C TYR A 221 16.45 11.41 -6.60
N ILE A 222 17.74 11.11 -6.43
CA ILE A 222 18.48 11.20 -5.16
C ILE A 222 18.97 12.64 -4.97
#